data_AF-A0A527XIU7-F1
#
_entry.id   AF-A0A527XIU7-F1
#
_cell.length_a   1.000
_cell.length_b   1.000
_cell.length_c   1.000
_cell.angle_alpha   90.00
_cell.angle_beta   90.00
_cell.angle_gamma   90.00
#
_symmetry.space_group_name_H-M   'P 1'
#
loop_
_entity.id
_entity.type
_entity.pdbx_description
1 polymer ?
#
loop_
_entity_poly.entity_id
_entity_poly.type
_entity_poly.pdbx_seq_one_letter_code
_entity_poly.pdbx_strand_id
1 'polypeptide(L)'
;LVARMNTLAGGEPLLDVAQVEREIRARDMQLDNPFSKDAQITALRGARTYLGDKLIRTAKPHKMLDPANGPLIAVRLNILTRKT
;
A
#
# COMPACT_ATOMS: atom_id res chain seq x y z
N LEU A 1 -10.12 -9.93 -4.22
CA LEU A 1 -10.01 -8.74 -3.35
C LEU A 1 -10.92 -7.61 -3.82
N VAL A 2 -10.71 -7.05 -5.02
CA VAL A 2 -11.49 -5.90 -5.55
C VAL A 2 -13.00 -6.16 -5.58
N ALA A 3 -13.44 -7.30 -6.13
CA ALA A 3 -14.86 -7.66 -6.17
C ALA A 3 -15.51 -7.64 -4.78
N ARG A 4 -14.84 -8.24 -3.78
CA ARG A 4 -15.30 -8.21 -2.38
C ARG A 4 -15.38 -6.79 -1.81
N MET A 5 -14.45 -5.90 -2.16
CA MET A 5 -14.49 -4.50 -1.71
C MET A 5 -15.63 -3.72 -2.35
N ASN A 6 -15.90 -3.94 -3.65
CA ASN A 6 -17.06 -3.38 -4.33
C ASN A 6 -18.37 -3.88 -3.70
N THR A 7 -18.50 -5.17 -3.40
CA THR A 7 -19.67 -5.70 -2.66
C THR A 7 -19.82 -5.02 -1.32
N LEU A 8 -18.72 -4.88 -0.58
CA LEU A 8 -18.72 -4.22 0.72
C LEU A 8 -19.23 -2.77 0.58
N ALA A 9 -18.94 -2.08 -0.54
CA ALA A 9 -19.26 -0.65 -0.75
C ALA A 9 -20.76 -0.37 -0.81
N GLY A 10 -21.58 -1.38 -1.10
CA GLY A 10 -23.03 -1.30 -1.00
C GLY A 10 -23.70 -0.39 -2.05
N GLY A 11 -22.98 -0.05 -3.12
CA GLY A 11 -23.46 0.78 -4.23
C GLY A 11 -22.77 0.39 -5.53
N GLU A 12 -22.72 1.32 -6.49
CA GLU A 12 -22.02 1.10 -7.75
C GLU A 12 -20.54 0.72 -7.52
N PRO A 13 -19.97 -0.20 -8.34
CA PRO A 13 -18.56 -0.56 -8.24
C PRO A 13 -17.66 0.67 -8.37
N LEU A 14 -16.91 0.99 -7.31
CA LEU A 14 -15.99 2.13 -7.29
C LEU A 14 -14.57 1.77 -7.73
N LEU A 15 -14.23 0.48 -7.67
CA LEU A 15 -12.89 -0.02 -7.98
C LEU A 15 -12.90 -0.84 -9.28
N ASP A 16 -12.08 -0.43 -10.25
CA ASP A 16 -11.71 -1.23 -11.41
C ASP A 16 -10.50 -2.12 -11.09
N VAL A 17 -10.59 -3.41 -11.43
CA VAL A 17 -9.51 -4.38 -11.17
C VAL A 17 -8.24 -4.00 -11.93
N ALA A 18 -8.38 -3.61 -13.20
CA ALA A 18 -7.22 -3.30 -14.03
C ALA A 18 -6.51 -2.04 -13.53
N GLN A 19 -7.26 -1.03 -13.09
CA GLN A 19 -6.68 0.15 -12.44
C GLN A 19 -5.94 -0.22 -11.15
N VAL A 20 -6.56 -0.97 -10.25
CA VAL A 20 -5.92 -1.39 -8.99
C VAL A 20 -4.63 -2.17 -9.26
N GLU A 21 -4.64 -3.08 -10.23
CA GLU A 21 -3.45 -3.84 -10.61
C GLU A 21 -2.35 -2.91 -11.16
N ARG A 22 -2.68 -1.96 -12.04
CA ARG A 22 -1.73 -0.98 -12.57
C ARG A 22 -1.08 -0.16 -11.45
N GLU A 23 -1.85 0.32 -10.49
CA GLU A 23 -1.33 1.10 -9.36
C GLU A 23 -0.38 0.27 -8.49
N ILE A 24 -0.74 -0.98 -8.16
CA ILE A 24 0.12 -1.86 -7.35
C ILE A 24 1.43 -2.14 -8.09
N ARG A 25 1.37 -2.46 -9.39
CA ARG A 25 2.57 -2.70 -10.21
C ARG A 25 3.45 -1.46 -10.30
N ALA A 26 2.86 -0.28 -10.50
CA ALA A 26 3.59 0.97 -10.53
C ALA A 26 4.34 1.22 -9.22
N ARG A 27 3.69 1.02 -8.07
CA ARG A 27 4.34 1.10 -6.75
C ARG A 27 5.46 0.07 -6.58
N ASP A 28 5.23 -1.19 -6.95
CA ASP A 28 6.23 -2.26 -6.81
C ASP A 28 7.48 -2.00 -7.67
N MET A 29 7.34 -1.39 -8.86
CA MET A 29 8.48 -0.96 -9.67
C MET A 29 9.30 0.15 -9.00
N GLN A 30 8.68 1.00 -8.17
CA GLN A 30 9.39 2.06 -7.45
C GLN A 30 10.32 1.52 -6.36
N LEU A 31 10.07 0.31 -5.84
CA LEU A 31 10.96 -0.33 -4.87
C LEU A 31 12.33 -0.68 -5.46
N ASP A 32 12.38 -1.03 -6.75
CA ASP A 32 13.62 -1.36 -7.46
C ASP A 32 14.38 -0.12 -7.94
N ASN A 33 13.73 1.04 -7.98
CA ASN A 33 14.34 2.30 -8.40
C ASN A 33 14.93 3.07 -7.19
N PRO A 34 16.26 3.19 -7.03
CA PRO A 34 16.86 3.93 -5.90
C PRO A 34 16.44 5.41 -5.85
N PHE A 35 16.14 6.00 -7.01
CA PHE A 35 15.70 7.40 -7.17
C PHE A 35 14.18 7.52 -7.33
N SER A 36 13.43 6.65 -6.65
CA SER A 36 11.96 6.64 -6.65
C SER A 36 11.39 8.03 -6.35
N LYS A 37 10.34 8.39 -7.10
CA LYS A 37 9.54 9.61 -6.85
C LYS A 37 8.22 9.30 -6.14
N ASP A 38 7.97 8.05 -5.78
CA ASP A 38 6.84 7.69 -4.95
C ASP A 38 7.09 8.14 -3.51
N ALA A 39 6.15 8.91 -2.97
CA ALA A 39 6.29 9.52 -1.66
C ALA A 39 6.29 8.49 -0.52
N GLN A 40 5.51 7.40 -0.66
CA GLN A 40 5.47 6.34 0.34
C GLN A 40 6.78 5.55 0.36
N ILE A 41 7.32 5.20 -0.81
CA ILE A 41 8.60 4.50 -0.91
C ILE A 41 9.75 5.37 -0.39
N THR A 42 9.71 6.67 -0.69
CA THR A 42 10.68 7.64 -0.18
C THR A 42 10.63 7.74 1.35
N ALA A 43 9.42 7.85 1.92
CA ALA A 43 9.23 7.87 3.36
C ALA A 43 9.72 6.58 4.04
N LEU A 44 9.42 5.40 3.46
CA LEU A 44 9.90 4.11 3.95
C LEU A 44 11.44 4.05 3.96
N ARG A 45 12.09 4.50 2.89
CA ARG A 45 13.57 4.54 2.82
C ARG A 45 14.14 5.52 3.84
N GLY A 46 13.57 6.71 3.97
CA GLY A 46 13.97 7.71 4.97
C GLY A 46 13.88 7.18 6.40
N ALA A 47 12.75 6.58 6.78
CA ALA A 47 12.56 5.97 8.10
C ALA A 47 13.59 4.86 8.38
N ARG A 48 13.99 4.11 7.36
CA ARG A 48 14.99 3.03 7.51
C ARG A 48 16.44 3.50 7.57
N THR A 49 16.72 4.75 7.24
CA THR A 49 18.05 5.35 7.44
C THR A 49 18.32 5.56 8.93
N TYR A 50 17.28 5.78 9.74
CA TYR A 50 17.40 5.90 11.18
C TYR A 50 17.40 4.52 11.85
N LEU A 51 18.45 4.21 12.63
CA LEU A 51 18.66 2.87 13.19
C LEU A 51 17.53 2.43 14.14
N GLY A 52 17.02 3.36 14.97
CA GLY A 52 15.93 3.06 15.90
C GLY A 52 14.65 2.67 15.17
N ASP A 53 14.25 3.45 14.17
CA ASP A 53 13.06 3.17 13.36
C ASP A 53 13.23 1.91 12.52
N LYS A 54 14.42 1.66 11.97
CA LYS A 54 14.73 0.47 11.19
C LYS A 54 14.56 -0.84 11.98
N LEU A 55 14.90 -0.83 13.27
CA LEU A 55 14.88 -2.02 14.12
C LEU A 55 13.52 -2.24 14.82
N ILE A 56 12.84 -1.16 15.20
CA ILE A 56 11.67 -1.25 16.10
C ILE A 56 10.34 -1.02 15.36
N ARG A 57 10.30 -0.11 14.37
CA ARG A 57 9.03 0.45 13.87
C ARG A 57 8.76 0.21 12.38
N THR A 58 9.80 0.07 11.58
CA THR A 58 9.67 0.08 10.12
C THR A 58 10.00 -1.29 9.53
N ALA A 59 9.01 -1.92 8.90
CA ALA A 59 9.21 -3.17 8.18
C ALA A 59 10.23 -3.03 7.03
N LYS A 60 10.86 -4.15 6.63
CA LYS A 60 11.65 -4.17 5.39
C LYS A 60 10.70 -4.01 4.20
N PRO A 61 10.92 -3.06 3.28
CA PRO A 61 10.08 -2.91 2.12
C PRO A 61 10.20 -4.15 1.23
N HIS A 62 9.07 -4.65 0.74
CA HIS A 62 8.97 -5.73 -0.23
C HIS A 62 7.86 -5.39 -1.22
N LYS A 63 7.88 -6.08 -2.36
CA LYS A 63 6.82 -5.95 -3.37
C LYS A 63 5.52 -6.53 -2.85
N MET A 64 4.41 -5.87 -3.12
CA MET A 64 3.08 -6.32 -2.71
C MET A 64 2.63 -7.56 -3.49
N LEU A 65 3.06 -7.69 -4.75
CA LEU A 65 2.71 -8.81 -5.62
C LEU A 65 3.70 -9.99 -5.54
N ASP A 66 4.73 -9.92 -4.71
CA ASP A 66 5.65 -11.03 -4.52
C ASP A 66 4.98 -12.12 -3.65
N PRO A 67 4.76 -13.34 -4.21
CA PRO A 67 4.05 -14.42 -3.52
C PRO A 67 4.74 -14.88 -2.22
N ALA A 68 6.03 -14.59 -2.04
CA ALA A 68 6.74 -14.87 -0.80
C ALA A 68 6.24 -14.02 0.39
N ASN A 69 5.51 -12.93 0.13
CA ASN A 69 5.02 -12.00 1.16
C ASN A 69 3.53 -12.15 1.47
N GLY A 70 2.93 -13.27 1.06
CA GLY A 70 1.54 -13.61 1.40
C GLY A 70 0.48 -12.95 0.51
N PRO A 71 -0.80 -13.18 0.80
CA PRO A 71 -1.89 -12.67 -0.02
C PRO A 71 -2.12 -11.17 0.20
N LEU A 72 -2.62 -10.49 -0.83
CA LEU A 72 -3.10 -9.12 -0.69
C LEU A 72 -4.30 -9.05 0.26
N ILE A 73 -4.29 -8.05 1.13
CA ILE A 73 -5.39 -7.71 2.04
C ILE A 73 -5.90 -6.31 1.66
N ALA A 74 -7.21 -6.13 1.62
CA ALA A 74 -7.83 -4.81 1.54
C ALA A 74 -8.81 -4.63 2.68
N VAL A 75 -8.84 -3.39 3.19
CA VAL A 75 -9.70 -2.97 4.28
C VAL A 75 -10.43 -1.69 3.88
N ARG A 76 -11.68 -1.55 4.34
CA ARG A 76 -12.37 -0.27 4.29
C ARG A 76 -11.88 0.59 5.44
N LEU A 77 -11.39 1.78 5.13
CA LEU A 77 -11.13 2.82 6.12
C LEU A 77 -12.39 3.68 6.29
N ASN A 78 -12.73 4.02 7.52
CA ASN A 78 -13.79 4.99 7.84
C ASN A 78 -13.15 6.23 8.45
N ILE A 79 -13.60 7.42 8.05
CA ILE A 79 -13.15 8.67 8.66
C ILE A 79 -13.92 8.85 9.97
N LEU A 80 -13.18 8.94 11.08
CA LEU A 80 -13.75 9.29 12.37
C LEU A 80 -13.52 10.78 12.61
N THR A 81 -14.60 11.57 12.65
CA THR A 81 -14.53 12.98 13.00
C THR A 81 -14.84 13.17 14.48
N ARG A 82 -14.01 13.97 15.16
CA ARG A 82 -14.29 14.38 16.53
C ARG A 82 -15.23 15.59 16.47
N LYS A 83 -16.38 15.49 17.14
CA LYS A 83 -17.25 16.63 17.35
C LYS A 83 -16.55 17.59 18.33
N THR A 84 -16.26 18.80 17.88
CA THR A 84 -15.85 19.92 18.74
C THR A 84 -17.05 20.55 19.40
#